data_AF-A0A817QFQ9-F1
#
_entry.id   AF-A0A817QFQ9-F1
#
_cell.length_a   1.000
_cell.length_b   1.000
_cell.length_c   1.000
_cell.angle_alpha   90.00
_cell.angle_beta   90.00
_cell.angle_gamma   90.00
#
_symmetry.space_group_name_H-M   'P 1'
#
loop_
_entity.id
_entity.type
_entity.pdbx_description
1 polymer ?
#
loop_
_entity_poly.entity_id
_entity_poly.type
_entity_poly.pdbx_seq_one_letter_code
_entity_poly.pdbx_strand_id
1 'polypeptide(L)'
;MFDIDGVYNSQNDRIWAVNRSEADIKGGTRQKHKFPQKVMVWLGVCSKGVSPLIFFEKGTVDHDRYIKEVLPVALKFGNDMFGNDWIFQQDGAKPHTHAKSQEWCTKNFPSFIDKSHWPPNSPDLNPLDYCIWNEFAQVIEWDAVTSKTTLITALKRAVRKISQDVFFESCSSWTNRLYRLSQDKGNYLR
;
A
#
# COMPACT_ATOMS: atom_id res chain seq x y z
N MET A 1 -0.17 0.38 6.66
CA MET A 1 -0.70 0.74 8.01
C MET A 1 -0.51 2.23 8.18
N PHE A 2 -1.55 2.95 8.63
CA PHE A 2 -1.48 4.38 8.89
C PHE A 2 -1.62 4.64 10.39
N ASP A 3 -0.85 5.58 10.92
CA ASP A 3 -1.01 6.08 12.28
C ASP A 3 -1.69 7.46 12.26
N ILE A 4 -2.19 7.89 13.43
CA ILE A 4 -2.83 9.21 13.57
C ILE A 4 -1.84 10.39 13.58
N ASP A 5 -0.54 10.13 13.76
CA ASP A 5 0.52 11.15 13.81
C ASP A 5 1.07 11.50 12.42
N GLY A 6 0.60 10.81 11.39
CA GLY A 6 1.02 10.98 10.00
C GLY A 6 2.16 10.07 9.56
N VAL A 7 2.34 10.03 8.24
CA VAL A 7 3.48 9.35 7.63
C VAL A 7 4.66 10.30 7.63
N TYR A 8 5.78 9.87 8.22
CA TYR A 8 7.05 10.60 8.19
C TYR A 8 8.11 9.70 7.58
N ASN A 9 8.71 10.17 6.50
CA ASN A 9 9.83 9.53 5.85
C ASN A 9 11.08 10.38 6.08
N SER A 10 11.96 9.96 7.00
CA SER A 10 13.18 10.68 7.34
C SER A 10 14.16 10.90 6.18
N GLN A 11 14.02 10.15 5.07
CA GLN A 11 14.83 10.34 3.89
C GLN A 11 14.29 11.47 2.99
N ASN A 12 12.98 11.62 2.91
CA ASN A 12 12.29 12.60 2.04
C ASN A 12 11.92 13.89 2.79
N ASP A 13 11.53 13.80 4.05
CA ASP A 13 11.08 14.92 4.89
C ASP A 13 12.27 15.61 5.58
N ARG A 14 13.23 16.08 4.79
CA ARG A 14 14.44 16.77 5.29
C ARG A 14 14.22 18.27 5.37
N ILE A 15 14.67 18.86 6.48
CA ILE A 15 14.69 20.31 6.69
C ILE A 15 16.14 20.78 6.63
N TRP A 16 16.41 21.72 5.72
CA TRP A 16 17.69 22.43 5.66
C TRP A 16 17.63 23.67 6.57
N ALA A 17 18.51 23.70 7.57
CA ALA A 17 18.63 24.77 8.54
C ALA A 17 20.10 24.93 8.97
N VAL A 18 20.50 26.16 9.29
CA VAL A 18 21.88 26.52 9.68
C VAL A 18 22.20 26.06 11.09
N ASN A 19 21.19 26.00 11.97
CA ASN A 19 21.33 25.51 13.34
C ASN A 19 20.03 24.85 13.84
N ARG A 20 20.07 24.30 15.05
CA ARG A 20 18.94 23.57 15.63
C ARG A 20 17.72 24.46 15.87
N SER A 21 17.91 25.69 16.36
CA SER A 21 16.80 26.61 16.62
C SER A 21 16.03 26.97 15.34
N GLU A 22 16.73 27.20 14.23
CA GLU A 22 16.10 27.43 12.93
C GLU A 22 15.40 26.16 12.42
N ALA A 23 15.99 24.98 12.61
CA ALA A 23 15.35 23.72 12.27
C ALA A 23 14.02 23.58 13.03
N ASP A 24 13.99 23.86 14.33
CA ASP A 24 12.80 23.72 15.16
C ASP A 24 11.68 24.69 14.73
N ILE A 25 12.02 25.94 14.36
CA ILE A 25 11.06 26.90 13.77
C ILE A 25 10.49 26.37 12.46
N LYS A 26 11.30 25.68 11.65
CA LYS A 26 10.89 25.06 10.38
C LYS A 26 10.18 23.70 10.55
N GLY A 27 9.88 23.28 11.79
CA GLY A 27 9.23 21.99 12.06
C GLY A 27 10.19 20.80 12.09
N GLY A 28 11.47 21.03 12.40
CA GLY A 28 12.53 20.03 12.54
C GLY A 28 12.37 19.08 13.73
N THR A 29 11.35 19.32 14.55
CA THR A 29 10.86 18.39 15.55
C THR A 29 9.41 18.04 15.25
N ARG A 30 9.12 16.75 15.03
CA ARG A 30 7.75 16.24 15.02
C ARG A 30 7.48 15.47 16.30
N GLN A 31 6.47 15.89 17.04
CA GLN A 31 6.01 15.13 18.19
C GLN A 31 5.22 13.90 17.73
N LYS A 32 5.40 12.79 18.44
CA LYS A 32 4.65 11.56 18.23
C LYS A 32 4.09 11.08 19.56
N HIS A 33 2.87 10.57 19.53
CA HIS A 33 2.29 9.94 20.70
C HIS A 33 3.05 8.65 21.02
N LYS A 34 3.21 8.35 22.31
CA LYS A 34 3.70 7.04 22.73
C LYS A 34 2.60 6.01 22.46
N PHE A 35 2.84 5.12 21.49
CA PHE A 35 1.86 4.15 20.96
C PHE A 35 0.66 4.83 20.26
N PRO A 36 0.89 5.51 19.12
CA PRO A 36 -0.19 6.19 18.42
C PRO A 36 -1.22 5.16 17.95
N GLN A 37 -2.49 5.57 17.89
CA GLN A 37 -3.53 4.74 17.32
C GLN A 37 -3.22 4.48 15.85
N LYS A 38 -3.37 3.22 15.42
CA LYS A 38 -3.11 2.80 14.04
C LYS A 38 -4.30 2.10 13.43
N VAL A 39 -4.41 2.21 12.13
CA VAL A 39 -5.37 1.49 11.30
C VAL A 39 -4.59 0.70 10.24
N MET A 40 -4.79 -0.61 10.21
CA MET A 40 -4.33 -1.43 9.10
C MET A 40 -5.39 -1.38 8.01
N VAL A 41 -4.96 -1.11 6.78
CA VAL A 41 -5.82 -0.99 5.62
C VAL A 41 -5.27 -1.90 4.53
N TRP A 42 -6.16 -2.58 3.83
CA TRP A 42 -5.86 -3.29 2.59
C TRP A 42 -6.63 -2.65 1.44
N LEU A 43 -6.00 -2.62 0.28
CA LEU A 43 -6.61 -2.27 -0.99
C LEU A 43 -5.89 -3.02 -2.12
N GLY A 44 -6.63 -3.35 -3.17
CA GLY A 44 -6.09 -3.75 -4.46
C GLY A 44 -6.06 -2.56 -5.42
N VAL A 45 -5.07 -2.51 -6.31
CA VAL A 45 -4.95 -1.48 -7.34
C VAL A 45 -4.76 -2.12 -8.71
N CYS A 46 -5.37 -1.51 -9.74
CA CYS A 46 -5.13 -1.80 -11.14
C CYS A 46 -5.11 -0.50 -11.94
N SER A 47 -4.79 -0.58 -13.24
CA SER A 47 -4.75 0.60 -14.11
C SER A 47 -6.09 1.32 -14.26
N LYS A 48 -7.21 0.67 -13.91
CA LYS A 48 -8.58 1.22 -13.95
C LYS A 48 -9.06 1.78 -12.60
N GLY A 49 -8.26 1.69 -11.54
CA GLY A 49 -8.60 2.23 -10.22
C GLY A 49 -8.25 1.31 -9.07
N VAL A 50 -8.94 1.47 -7.94
CA VAL A 50 -8.68 0.74 -6.70
C VAL A 50 -9.92 0.00 -6.21
N SER A 51 -9.69 -1.10 -5.49
CA SER A 51 -10.75 -1.84 -4.81
C SER A 51 -11.36 -1.01 -3.68
N PRO A 52 -12.52 -1.42 -3.15
CA PRO A 52 -12.97 -0.95 -1.84
C PRO A 52 -11.88 -1.15 -0.79
N LEU A 53 -11.72 -0.15 0.10
CA LEU A 53 -10.79 -0.22 1.22
C LEU A 53 -11.32 -1.19 2.28
N ILE A 54 -10.47 -2.09 2.76
CA ILE A 54 -10.75 -2.98 3.88
C ILE A 54 -9.97 -2.49 5.10
N PHE A 55 -10.67 -2.22 6.19
CA PHE A 55 -10.06 -1.70 7.42
C PHE A 55 -10.04 -2.78 8.51
N PHE A 56 -8.87 -3.01 9.09
CA PHE A 56 -8.69 -3.89 10.24
C PHE A 56 -8.42 -3.04 11.48
N GLU A 57 -9.46 -2.84 12.28
CA GLU A 57 -9.39 -1.97 13.47
C GLU A 57 -8.75 -2.65 14.69
N LYS A 58 -8.79 -3.99 14.73
CA LYS A 58 -8.32 -4.83 15.84
C LYS A 58 -7.53 -6.03 15.33
N GLY A 59 -6.48 -6.37 16.08
CA GLY A 59 -5.64 -7.55 15.87
C GLY A 59 -4.73 -7.44 14.64
N THR A 60 -3.96 -8.50 14.43
CA THR A 60 -3.21 -8.72 13.20
C THR A 60 -4.10 -9.42 12.17
N VAL A 61 -3.78 -9.27 10.89
CA VAL A 61 -4.37 -10.08 9.82
C VAL A 61 -3.58 -11.38 9.75
N ASP A 62 -4.25 -12.49 10.03
CA ASP A 62 -3.72 -13.83 9.78
C ASP A 62 -4.22 -14.37 8.44
N HIS A 63 -3.82 -15.60 8.08
CA HIS A 63 -4.19 -16.21 6.82
C HIS A 63 -5.70 -16.50 6.71
N ASP A 64 -6.37 -16.86 7.80
CA ASP A 64 -7.80 -17.17 7.79
C ASP A 64 -8.62 -15.90 7.58
N ARG A 65 -8.28 -14.81 8.26
CA ARG A 65 -8.88 -13.49 8.03
C ARG A 65 -8.58 -12.97 6.63
N TYR A 66 -7.36 -13.15 6.14
CA TYR A 66 -7.01 -12.77 4.77
C TYR A 66 -7.88 -13.50 3.74
N ILE A 67 -8.04 -14.82 3.87
CA ILE A 67 -8.88 -15.62 2.97
C ILE A 67 -10.35 -15.22 3.04
N LYS A 68 -10.87 -14.91 4.24
CA LYS A 68 -12.31 -14.62 4.44
C LYS A 68 -12.69 -13.18 4.11
N GLU A 69 -11.86 -12.23 4.53
CA GLU A 69 -12.19 -10.80 4.48
C GLU A 69 -11.63 -10.13 3.22
N VAL A 70 -10.48 -10.58 2.70
CA VAL A 70 -9.75 -9.87 1.62
C VAL A 70 -9.91 -10.52 0.25
N LEU A 71 -9.54 -11.81 0.13
CA LEU A 71 -9.47 -12.47 -1.16
C LEU A 71 -10.79 -12.47 -1.98
N PRO A 72 -11.99 -12.59 -1.36
CA PRO A 72 -13.26 -12.49 -2.08
C PRO A 72 -13.49 -11.08 -2.66
N VAL A 73 -13.06 -10.04 -1.94
CA VAL A 73 -13.15 -8.64 -2.42
C VAL A 73 -12.21 -8.43 -3.59
N ALA A 74 -10.98 -8.94 -3.51
CA ALA A 74 -10.02 -8.90 -4.61
C ALA A 74 -10.53 -9.62 -5.86
N LEU A 75 -11.10 -10.82 -5.69
CA LEU A 75 -11.68 -11.62 -6.78
C LEU A 75 -12.82 -10.89 -7.47
N LYS A 76 -13.78 -10.38 -6.67
CA LYS A 76 -14.90 -9.63 -7.21
C LYS A 76 -14.42 -8.39 -7.96
N PHE A 77 -13.51 -7.63 -7.37
CA PHE A 77 -12.97 -6.41 -7.98
C PHE A 77 -12.25 -6.68 -9.31
N GLY A 78 -11.37 -7.70 -9.34
CA GLY A 78 -10.68 -8.09 -10.57
C GLY A 78 -11.66 -8.52 -11.67
N ASN A 79 -12.67 -9.32 -11.31
CA ASN A 79 -13.70 -9.77 -12.25
C ASN A 79 -14.57 -8.63 -12.77
N ASP A 80 -14.97 -7.70 -11.90
CA ASP A 80 -15.74 -6.51 -12.30
C ASP A 80 -14.94 -5.64 -13.29
N MET A 81 -13.61 -5.55 -13.12
CA MET A 81 -12.75 -4.68 -13.93
C MET A 81 -12.28 -5.30 -15.24
N PHE A 82 -12.02 -6.62 -15.27
CA PHE A 82 -11.33 -7.30 -16.36
C PHE A 82 -11.97 -8.63 -16.79
N GLY A 83 -13.11 -9.02 -16.21
CA GLY A 83 -13.66 -10.36 -16.41
C GLY A 83 -12.68 -11.42 -15.93
N ASN A 84 -12.30 -12.36 -16.79
CA ASN A 84 -11.35 -13.42 -16.44
C ASN A 84 -9.92 -13.17 -16.97
N ASP A 85 -9.60 -11.96 -17.44
CA ASP A 85 -8.29 -11.65 -18.01
C ASP A 85 -7.47 -10.73 -17.10
N TRP A 86 -6.98 -11.28 -15.98
CA TRP A 86 -6.14 -10.56 -15.05
C TRP A 86 -5.31 -11.50 -14.17
N ILE A 87 -4.23 -10.96 -13.59
CA ILE A 87 -3.31 -11.68 -12.71
C ILE A 87 -3.33 -11.04 -11.34
N PHE A 88 -3.55 -11.83 -10.29
CA PHE A 88 -3.41 -11.36 -8.92
C PHE A 88 -1.94 -11.35 -8.49
N GLN A 89 -1.49 -10.25 -7.90
CA GLN A 89 -0.15 -10.08 -7.32
C GLN A 89 -0.28 -9.64 -5.86
N GLN A 90 0.58 -10.18 -5.00
CA GLN A 90 0.70 -9.78 -3.59
C GLN A 90 2.16 -9.89 -3.13
N ASP A 91 2.50 -9.23 -2.03
CA ASP A 91 3.84 -9.29 -1.43
C ASP A 91 4.08 -10.59 -0.63
N GLY A 92 5.29 -10.71 -0.08
CA GLY A 92 5.72 -11.87 0.70
C GLY A 92 5.23 -11.91 2.16
N ALA A 93 4.16 -11.21 2.55
CA ALA A 93 3.70 -11.23 3.94
C ALA A 93 3.29 -12.64 4.42
N LYS A 94 3.39 -12.89 5.73
CA LYS A 94 3.09 -14.22 6.32
C LYS A 94 1.69 -14.75 5.98
N PRO A 95 0.60 -13.95 6.02
CA PRO A 95 -0.73 -14.41 5.60
C PRO A 95 -0.76 -14.77 4.12
N HIS A 96 -0.07 -14.01 3.28
CA HIS A 96 -0.09 -14.19 1.83
C HIS A 96 0.64 -15.47 1.41
N THR A 97 1.76 -15.78 2.05
CA THR A 97 2.62 -16.94 1.76
C THR A 97 2.17 -18.24 2.41
N HIS A 98 1.14 -18.19 3.27
CA HIS A 98 0.56 -19.35 3.93
C HIS A 98 -0.05 -20.33 2.91
N ALA A 99 0.11 -21.64 3.14
CA ALA A 99 -0.29 -22.68 2.19
C ALA A 99 -1.77 -22.57 1.77
N LYS A 100 -2.67 -22.41 2.73
CA LYS A 100 -4.11 -22.23 2.45
C LYS A 100 -4.43 -21.00 1.62
N SER A 101 -3.70 -19.90 1.82
CA SER A 101 -3.92 -18.66 1.07
C SER A 101 -3.44 -18.81 -0.36
N GLN A 102 -2.27 -19.44 -0.55
CA GLN A 102 -1.75 -19.77 -1.88
C GLN A 102 -2.69 -20.72 -2.63
N GLU A 103 -3.15 -21.79 -1.99
CA GLU A 103 -4.12 -22.74 -2.57
C GLU A 103 -5.42 -22.05 -2.97
N TRP A 104 -5.96 -21.19 -2.09
CA TRP A 104 -7.14 -20.40 -2.40
C TRP A 104 -6.91 -19.53 -3.64
N CYS A 105 -5.80 -18.79 -3.69
CA CYS A 105 -5.46 -17.92 -4.82
C CYS A 105 -5.38 -18.70 -6.13
N THR A 106 -4.61 -19.81 -6.15
CA THR A 106 -4.45 -20.67 -7.33
C THR A 106 -5.77 -21.26 -7.81
N LYS A 107 -6.68 -21.60 -6.89
CA LYS A 107 -7.97 -22.21 -7.24
C LYS A 107 -9.00 -21.22 -7.77
N ASN A 108 -8.98 -19.98 -7.27
CA ASN A 108 -10.10 -19.04 -7.47
C ASN A 108 -9.76 -17.86 -8.39
N PHE A 109 -8.51 -17.42 -8.47
CA PHE A 109 -8.13 -16.35 -9.40
C PHE A 109 -7.88 -16.89 -10.81
N PRO A 110 -8.18 -16.12 -11.87
CA PRO A 110 -7.87 -16.53 -13.24
C PRO A 110 -6.38 -16.80 -13.47
N SER A 111 -5.53 -15.98 -12.84
CA SER A 111 -4.09 -16.15 -12.79
C SER A 111 -3.53 -15.51 -11.52
N PHE A 112 -2.41 -16.02 -11.02
CA PHE A 112 -1.85 -15.63 -9.72
C PHE A 112 -0.32 -15.76 -9.73
N ILE A 113 0.38 -14.71 -9.29
CA ILE A 113 1.82 -14.75 -9.00
C ILE A 113 2.00 -15.36 -7.61
N ASP A 114 2.31 -16.66 -7.58
CA ASP A 114 2.55 -17.37 -6.33
C ASP A 114 3.85 -16.94 -5.63
N LYS A 115 4.00 -17.35 -4.37
CA LYS A 115 5.12 -16.97 -3.52
C LYS A 115 6.51 -17.33 -4.06
N SER A 116 6.62 -18.29 -4.97
CA SER A 116 7.90 -18.68 -5.58
C SER A 116 8.33 -17.76 -6.71
N HIS A 117 7.37 -17.03 -7.30
CA HIS A 117 7.61 -16.10 -8.40
C HIS A 117 7.75 -14.64 -7.93
N TRP A 118 7.26 -14.30 -6.73
CA TRP A 118 7.44 -12.96 -6.16
C TRP A 118 8.78 -12.82 -5.41
N PRO A 119 9.67 -11.90 -5.82
CA PRO A 119 10.96 -11.74 -5.14
C PRO A 119 10.80 -11.16 -3.73
N PRO A 120 11.54 -11.69 -2.73
CA PRO A 120 11.50 -11.15 -1.38
C PRO A 120 12.05 -9.71 -1.35
N ASN A 121 11.60 -8.92 -0.36
CA ASN A 121 12.10 -7.54 -0.11
C ASN A 121 12.08 -6.62 -1.35
N SER A 122 11.05 -6.74 -2.20
CA SER A 122 10.94 -5.98 -3.46
C SER A 122 9.79 -4.97 -3.47
N PRO A 123 9.78 -3.97 -2.56
CA PRO A 123 8.77 -2.91 -2.57
C PRO A 123 8.80 -2.08 -3.86
N ASP A 124 9.96 -2.01 -4.53
CA ASP A 124 10.15 -1.30 -5.81
C ASP A 124 9.31 -1.88 -6.96
N LEU A 125 8.80 -3.10 -6.79
CA LEU A 125 7.96 -3.80 -7.75
C LEU A 125 6.48 -3.80 -7.37
N ASN A 126 6.11 -3.35 -6.17
CA ASN A 126 4.71 -3.31 -5.75
C ASN A 126 4.15 -1.90 -5.95
N PRO A 127 3.18 -1.68 -6.86
CA PRO A 127 2.57 -0.37 -7.10
C PRO A 127 2.03 0.31 -5.84
N LEU A 128 1.55 -0.50 -4.89
CA LEU A 128 1.10 0.00 -3.61
C LEU A 128 2.24 0.68 -2.83
N ASP A 129 3.41 0.05 -2.78
CA ASP A 129 4.53 0.48 -1.93
C ASP A 129 5.31 1.63 -2.55
N TYR A 130 5.63 1.59 -3.85
CA TYR A 130 6.43 2.64 -4.47
C TYR A 130 5.64 3.89 -4.86
N CYS A 131 4.30 3.83 -4.88
CA CYS A 131 3.47 4.96 -5.33
C CYS A 131 2.21 5.15 -4.47
N ILE A 132 1.26 4.21 -4.50
CA ILE A 132 -0.11 4.50 -4.03
C ILE A 132 -0.16 4.89 -2.55
N TRP A 133 0.58 4.22 -1.67
CA TRP A 133 0.58 4.59 -0.25
C TRP A 133 1.15 5.98 0.01
N ASN A 134 2.11 6.43 -0.79
CA ASN A 134 2.66 7.78 -0.72
C ASN A 134 1.63 8.82 -1.16
N GLU A 135 0.89 8.54 -2.23
CA GLU A 135 -0.18 9.42 -2.72
C GLU A 135 -1.29 9.58 -1.68
N PHE A 136 -1.70 8.50 -1.01
CA PHE A 136 -2.60 8.57 0.13
C PHE A 136 -2.06 9.48 1.23
N ALA A 137 -0.78 9.32 1.61
CA ALA A 137 -0.17 10.12 2.65
C ALA A 137 -0.13 11.62 2.31
N GLN A 138 0.04 11.97 1.03
CA GLN A 138 0.10 13.37 0.59
C GLN A 138 -1.27 14.07 0.57
N VAL A 139 -2.34 13.35 0.20
CA VAL A 139 -3.68 13.97 0.05
C VAL A 139 -4.50 13.99 1.35
N ILE A 140 -4.04 13.28 2.38
CA ILE A 140 -4.67 13.30 3.71
C ILE A 140 -4.37 14.64 4.39
N GLU A 141 -5.44 15.30 4.83
CA GLU A 141 -5.36 16.47 5.71
C GLU A 141 -5.07 16.01 7.14
N TRP A 142 -3.79 15.84 7.47
CA TRP A 142 -3.34 15.26 8.73
C TRP A 142 -3.78 16.06 9.97
N ASP A 143 -3.91 17.38 9.87
CA ASP A 143 -4.37 18.23 10.97
C ASP A 143 -5.82 17.91 11.41
N ALA A 144 -6.61 17.30 10.52
CA ALA A 144 -7.97 16.85 10.82
C ALA A 144 -8.03 15.43 11.41
N VAL A 145 -6.90 14.72 11.50
CA VAL A 145 -6.82 13.35 11.99
C VAL A 145 -6.52 13.36 13.50
N THR A 146 -7.55 13.08 14.31
CA THR A 146 -7.44 13.06 15.78
C THR A 146 -7.78 11.71 16.41
N SER A 147 -8.30 10.76 15.62
CA SER A 147 -8.74 9.44 16.06
C SER A 147 -8.69 8.42 14.92
N LYS A 148 -8.86 7.13 15.25
CA LYS A 148 -9.05 6.08 14.22
C LYS A 148 -10.22 6.37 13.27
N THR A 149 -11.33 6.89 13.79
CA THR A 149 -12.53 7.17 12.99
C THR A 149 -12.28 8.29 11.98
N THR A 150 -11.60 9.37 12.40
CA THR A 150 -11.22 10.46 11.49
C THR A 150 -10.16 9.99 10.49
N LEU A 151 -9.23 9.12 10.89
CA LEU A 151 -8.24 8.52 9.98
C LEU A 151 -8.91 7.66 8.90
N ILE A 152 -9.85 6.78 9.27
CA ILE A 152 -10.63 5.96 8.32
C ILE A 152 -11.40 6.87 7.35
N THR A 153 -12.01 7.94 7.87
CA THR A 153 -12.75 8.91 7.05
C THR A 153 -11.81 9.65 6.08
N ALA A 154 -10.63 10.05 6.54
CA ALA A 154 -9.60 10.67 5.71
C ALA A 154 -9.11 9.72 4.61
N LEU A 155 -8.84 8.44 4.93
CA LEU A 155 -8.47 7.41 3.94
C LEU A 155 -9.56 7.20 2.88
N LYS A 156 -10.83 7.16 3.29
CA LYS A 156 -11.98 7.07 2.36
C LYS A 156 -12.14 8.31 1.49
N ARG A 157 -11.69 9.48 1.94
CA ARG A 157 -11.67 10.72 1.16
C ARG A 157 -10.47 10.77 0.22
N ALA A 158 -9.30 10.33 0.69
CA ALA A 158 -8.05 10.27 -0.07
C ALA A 158 -8.22 9.50 -1.37
N VAL A 159 -8.83 8.31 -1.34
CA VAL A 159 -9.15 7.51 -2.54
C VAL A 159 -9.87 8.32 -3.62
N ARG A 160 -10.80 9.20 -3.21
CA ARG A 160 -11.62 10.01 -4.13
C ARG A 160 -10.88 11.24 -4.66
N LYS A 161 -9.79 11.65 -4.02
CA LYS A 161 -8.96 12.79 -4.43
C LYS A 161 -7.82 12.38 -5.36
N ILE A 162 -7.35 11.14 -5.27
CA ILE A 162 -6.26 10.63 -6.13
C ILE A 162 -6.79 10.51 -7.57
N SER A 163 -6.05 11.07 -8.53
CA SER A 163 -6.41 11.03 -9.95
C SER A 163 -6.34 9.60 -10.52
N GLN A 164 -7.20 9.30 -11.49
CA GLN A 164 -7.15 8.03 -12.22
C GLN A 164 -5.79 7.81 -12.91
N ASP A 165 -5.14 8.88 -13.37
CA ASP A 165 -3.84 8.81 -14.03
C ASP A 165 -2.76 8.24 -13.09
N VAL A 166 -2.86 8.49 -11.79
CA VAL A 166 -1.92 7.94 -10.80
C VAL A 166 -2.03 6.41 -10.74
N PHE A 167 -3.26 5.87 -10.75
CA PHE A 167 -3.48 4.42 -10.78
C PHE A 167 -3.03 3.81 -12.09
N PHE A 168 -3.30 4.49 -13.21
CA PHE A 168 -2.86 4.06 -14.53
C PHE A 168 -1.33 4.01 -14.63
N GLU A 169 -0.65 5.11 -14.34
CA GLU A 169 0.81 5.24 -14.48
C GLU A 169 1.57 4.32 -13.53
N SER A 170 1.10 4.20 -12.28
CA SER A 170 1.72 3.25 -11.32
C SER A 170 1.67 1.84 -11.89
N CYS A 171 0.50 1.30 -12.23
CA CYS A 171 0.39 -0.05 -12.79
C CYS A 171 1.14 -0.21 -14.13
N SER A 172 1.07 0.76 -15.04
CA SER A 172 1.74 0.73 -16.34
C SER A 172 3.27 0.75 -16.20
N SER A 173 3.81 1.39 -15.16
CA SER A 173 5.26 1.43 -14.91
C SER A 173 5.85 0.09 -14.46
N TRP A 174 5.02 -0.88 -14.08
CA TRP A 174 5.46 -2.13 -13.46
C TRP A 174 6.40 -2.97 -14.34
N THR A 175 6.09 -3.11 -15.64
CA THR A 175 6.92 -3.87 -16.58
C THR A 175 8.27 -3.21 -16.83
N ASN A 176 8.30 -1.88 -16.91
CA ASN A 176 9.55 -1.13 -17.01
C ASN A 176 10.40 -1.25 -15.73
N ARG A 177 9.77 -1.23 -14.55
CA ARG A 177 10.47 -1.48 -13.28
C ARG A 177 11.09 -2.87 -13.22
N LEU A 178 10.36 -3.90 -13.64
CA LEU A 178 10.90 -5.27 -13.78
C LEU A 178 12.08 -5.33 -14.75
N TYR A 179 11.96 -4.68 -15.90
CA TYR A 179 13.04 -4.60 -16.88
C TYR A 179 14.29 -3.93 -16.28
N ARG A 180 14.13 -2.77 -15.64
CA ARG A 180 15.23 -2.06 -14.96
C ARG A 180 15.87 -2.90 -13.86
N LEU A 181 15.06 -3.62 -13.07
CA LEU A 181 15.57 -4.52 -12.03
C LEU A 181 16.43 -5.63 -12.63
N SER A 182 15.99 -6.21 -13.75
CA SER A 182 16.76 -7.21 -14.48
C SER A 182 18.08 -6.65 -15.01
N GLN A 183 18.08 -5.43 -15.56
CA GLN A 183 19.30 -4.76 -16.01
C GLN A 183 20.27 -4.47 -14.86
N ASP A 184 19.75 -4.12 -13.68
CA ASP A 184 20.53 -3.86 -12.47
C ASP A 184 20.81 -5.12 -11.63
N LYS A 185 20.70 -6.31 -12.24
CA LYS A 185 21.03 -7.61 -11.63
C LYS A 185 20.34 -7.85 -10.27
N GLY A 186 19.13 -7.33 -10.10
CA GLY A 186 18.35 -7.49 -8.87
C GLY A 186 18.63 -6.44 -7.78
N ASN A 187 19.44 -5.42 -8.02
CA ASN A 187 19.63 -4.31 -7.08
C ASN A 187 18.40 -3.41 -6.99
N TYR A 188 18.26 -2.68 -5.87
CA TYR A 188 17.20 -1.72 -5.64
C TYR A 188 17.16 -0.62 -6.71
N LEU A 189 15.95 -0.26 -7.15
CA LEU A 189 15.77 0.79 -8.14
C LEU A 189 16.00 2.16 -7.49
N ARG A 190 16.85 2.97 -8.12
CA ARG A 190 17.03 4.39 -7.79
C ARG A 190 16.19 5.29 -8.69
#